data_AF-A0A7Z9Q1S1-F1
#
_entry.id   AF-A0A7Z9Q1S1-F1
#
_cell.length_a   1.000
_cell.length_b   1.000
_cell.length_c   1.000
_cell.angle_alpha   90.00
_cell.angle_beta   90.00
_cell.angle_gamma   90.00
#
_symmetry.space_group_name_H-M   'P 1'
#
loop_
_entity.id
_entity.type
_entity.pdbx_description
1 polymer ?
#
loop_
_entity_poly.entity_id
_entity_poly.type
_entity_poly.pdbx_seq_one_letter_code
_entity_poly.pdbx_strand_id
1 'polypeptide(L)'
;MQFDVYENKNASTKRRFPYLLDVQAELLDSIGTRVVVPLAVETESKEIILSQLMPVLPVQGQNHVAVTPQLAGIPVRELSSQVENLSNFRTEILAALDLLITGV
;
A
#
# COMPACT_ATOMS: atom_id res chain seq x y z
N MET A 1 -6.94 7.98 -5.37
CA MET A 1 -5.93 8.55 -6.28
C MET A 1 -4.61 7.88 -5.96
N GLN A 2 -3.61 8.00 -6.84
CA GLN A 2 -2.32 7.36 -6.59
C GLN A 2 -1.74 7.83 -5.24
N PHE A 3 -1.31 6.86 -4.43
CA PHE A 3 -0.79 7.00 -3.07
C PHE A 3 -1.81 7.41 -1.99
N ASP A 4 -3.10 7.42 -2.30
CA ASP A 4 -4.12 7.50 -1.26
C ASP A 4 -4.17 6.22 -0.44
N VAL A 5 -4.32 6.39 0.87
CA VAL A 5 -4.55 5.31 1.82
C VAL A 5 -6.03 5.27 2.17
N TYR A 6 -6.61 4.06 2.11
CA TYR A 6 -8.00 3.78 2.44
C TYR A 6 -8.09 2.81 3.62
N GLU A 7 -9.15 2.92 4.41
CA GLU A 7 -9.48 1.89 5.40
C GLU A 7 -9.81 0.56 4.72
N ASN A 8 -9.24 -0.54 5.22
CA ASN A 8 -9.66 -1.87 4.79
C ASN A 8 -10.96 -2.28 5.48
N LYS A 9 -12.05 -2.32 4.71
CA LYS A 9 -13.37 -2.71 5.21
C LYS A 9 -13.62 -4.22 5.21
N ASN A 10 -12.72 -5.02 4.62
CA ASN A 10 -12.88 -6.46 4.56
C ASN A 10 -12.67 -7.10 5.95
N ALA A 11 -13.75 -7.66 6.51
CA ALA A 11 -13.75 -8.19 7.88
C ALA A 11 -12.74 -9.33 8.11
N SER A 12 -12.38 -10.09 7.07
CA SER A 12 -11.44 -11.21 7.21
C SER A 12 -9.98 -10.74 7.25
N THR A 13 -9.65 -9.65 6.55
CA THR A 13 -8.26 -9.16 6.40
C THR A 13 -7.94 -7.90 7.20
N LYS A 14 -8.94 -7.09 7.59
CA LYS A 14 -8.73 -5.78 8.26
C LYS A 14 -7.90 -5.83 9.54
N ARG A 15 -7.93 -6.97 10.26
CA ARG A 15 -7.09 -7.14 11.47
C ARG A 15 -5.61 -7.22 11.14
N ARG A 16 -5.26 -7.83 10.00
CA ARG A 16 -3.88 -7.99 9.56
C ARG A 16 -3.41 -6.81 8.72
N PHE A 17 -4.32 -6.27 7.90
CA PHE A 17 -4.08 -5.16 7.00
C PHE A 17 -5.14 -4.08 7.24
N PRO A 18 -4.98 -3.21 8.24
CA PRO A 18 -5.97 -2.17 8.53
C PRO A 18 -6.17 -1.17 7.38
N TYR A 19 -5.16 -0.99 6.53
CA TYR A 19 -5.20 -0.01 5.44
C TYR A 19 -4.76 -0.60 4.09
N LEU A 20 -5.18 0.08 3.02
CA LEU A 20 -4.87 -0.24 1.63
C LEU A 20 -4.31 1.02 0.95
N LEU A 21 -3.12 0.93 0.38
CA LEU A 21 -2.47 2.01 -0.36
C LEU A 21 -2.73 1.84 -1.86
N ASP A 22 -3.39 2.79 -2.51
CA ASP A 22 -3.52 2.83 -3.96
C ASP A 22 -2.16 3.16 -4.60
N VAL A 23 -1.68 2.29 -5.49
CA VAL A 23 -0.42 2.51 -6.22
C VAL A 23 -0.62 2.67 -7.73
N GLN A 24 -1.87 2.57 -8.18
CA GLN A 24 -2.21 2.67 -9.60
C GLN A 24 -2.01 4.09 -10.11
N ALA A 25 -1.38 4.21 -11.27
CA ALA A 25 -1.15 5.51 -11.91
C ALA A 25 -2.47 6.23 -12.20
N GLU A 26 -2.51 7.55 -11.96
CA GLU A 26 -3.70 8.39 -12.17
C GLU A 26 -4.22 8.38 -13.62
N LEU A 27 -3.33 8.18 -14.59
CA LEU A 27 -3.70 8.01 -16.00
C LEU A 27 -4.74 6.88 -16.21
N LEU A 28 -4.79 5.91 -15.30
CA LEU A 28 -5.66 4.75 -15.34
C LEU A 28 -6.89 4.89 -14.44
N ASP A 29 -7.25 6.12 -14.04
CA ASP A 29 -8.36 6.39 -13.11
C ASP A 29 -9.74 5.94 -13.63
N SER A 30 -9.90 5.78 -14.94
CA SER A 30 -11.13 5.30 -15.58
C SER A 30 -11.39 3.80 -15.39
N ILE A 31 -10.39 3.03 -14.96
CA ILE A 31 -10.53 1.59 -14.71
C ILE A 31 -11.31 1.37 -13.40
N GLY A 32 -12.28 0.45 -13.42
CA GLY A 32 -13.15 0.14 -12.28
C GLY A 32 -12.47 -0.56 -11.09
N THR A 33 -11.17 -0.79 -11.16
CA THR A 33 -10.33 -1.40 -10.12
C THR A 33 -9.09 -0.55 -9.86
N ARG A 34 -8.55 -0.64 -8.65
CA ARG A 34 -7.24 -0.11 -8.28
C ARG A 34 -6.30 -1.23 -7.91
N VAL A 35 -5.05 -1.13 -8.35
CA VAL A 35 -3.95 -1.89 -7.76
C VAL A 35 -3.59 -1.25 -6.42
N VAL A 36 -3.68 -2.03 -5.35
CA VAL A 36 -3.35 -1.59 -3.99
C VAL A 36 -2.26 -2.45 -3.37
N VAL A 37 -1.53 -1.88 -2.42
CA VAL A 37 -0.63 -2.59 -1.52
C VAL A 37 -1.24 -2.59 -0.10
N PRO A 38 -1.42 -3.74 0.56
CA PRO A 38 -1.93 -3.78 1.91
C PRO A 38 -0.88 -3.29 2.92
N LEU A 39 -1.33 -2.48 3.89
CA LEU A 39 -0.48 -1.97 4.97
C LEU A 39 -0.75 -2.75 6.25
N ALA A 40 0.25 -3.48 6.75
CA ALA A 40 0.18 -4.22 8.00
C ALA A 40 0.72 -3.38 9.16
N VAL A 41 0.24 -3.62 10.38
CA VAL A 41 0.87 -3.05 11.58
C VAL A 41 2.32 -3.54 11.66
N GLU A 42 3.25 -2.63 11.95
CA GLU A 42 4.67 -2.97 12.11
C GLU A 42 4.87 -3.99 13.25
N THR A 43 5.57 -5.09 12.96
CA THR A 43 5.92 -6.13 13.95
C THR A 43 7.41 -6.46 13.79
N GLU A 44 8.22 -6.02 14.76
CA GLU A 44 9.68 -6.24 14.92
C GLU A 44 10.59 -6.06 13.67
N SER A 45 11.89 -5.91 13.92
CA SER A 45 12.90 -5.48 12.94
C SER A 45 13.07 -6.44 11.77
N LYS A 46 13.19 -5.89 10.54
CA LYS A 46 13.38 -6.63 9.28
C LYS A 46 14.78 -6.45 8.71
N GLU A 47 15.26 -7.46 7.97
CA GLU A 47 16.49 -7.38 7.17
C GLU A 47 16.41 -6.29 6.08
N ILE A 48 17.54 -5.75 5.61
CA ILE A 48 17.61 -4.60 4.70
C ILE A 48 16.83 -4.83 3.39
N ILE A 49 16.98 -6.00 2.75
CA ILE A 49 16.25 -6.33 1.50
C ILE A 49 14.74 -6.38 1.76
N LEU A 50 14.33 -6.96 2.89
CA LEU A 50 12.94 -6.99 3.29
C LEU A 50 12.40 -5.58 3.58
N SER A 51 13.25 -4.65 4.02
CA SER A 51 12.87 -3.24 4.24
C SER A 51 12.71 -2.45 2.94
N GLN A 52 13.46 -2.76 1.88
CA GLN A 52 13.26 -2.14 0.55
C GLN A 52 12.00 -2.69 -0.14
N LEU A 53 11.80 -4.00 -0.11
CA LEU A 53 10.61 -4.63 -0.69
C LEU A 53 9.33 -4.33 0.11
N MET A 54 9.45 -4.14 1.42
CA MET A 54 8.33 -3.85 2.31
C MET A 54 8.61 -2.62 3.19
N PRO A 55 8.58 -1.41 2.61
CA PRO A 55 8.92 -0.18 3.32
C PRO A 55 7.94 0.10 4.47
N VAL A 56 8.46 0.76 5.50
CA VAL A 56 7.65 1.29 6.59
C VAL A 56 7.14 2.67 6.21
N LEU A 57 5.82 2.84 6.26
CA LEU A 57 5.11 4.05 5.91
C LEU A 57 4.25 4.51 7.11
N PRO A 58 4.29 5.79 7.48
CA PRO A 58 3.42 6.31 8.52
C PRO A 58 2.01 6.51 7.97
N VAL A 59 1.00 6.10 8.73
CA VAL A 59 -0.42 6.40 8.48
C VAL A 59 -1.00 6.92 9.78
N GLN A 60 -1.54 8.14 9.80
CA GLN A 60 -2.06 8.77 11.01
C GLN A 60 -1.07 8.75 12.20
N GLY A 61 0.22 8.95 11.92
CA GLY A 61 1.28 8.96 12.94
C GLY A 61 1.70 7.59 13.48
N GLN A 62 1.19 6.49 12.92
CA GLN A 62 1.60 5.12 13.27
C GLN A 62 2.30 4.42 12.10
N ASN A 63 3.37 3.70 12.39
CA ASN A 63 4.13 2.96 11.39
C ASN A 63 3.38 1.71 10.92
N HIS A 64 3.34 1.55 9.61
CA HIS A 64 2.80 0.37 8.95
C HIS A 64 3.80 -0.13 7.91
N VAL A 65 3.84 -1.44 7.72
CA VAL A 65 4.61 -2.05 6.66
C VAL A 65 3.74 -2.18 5.42
N ALA A 66 4.18 -1.59 4.30
CA ALA A 66 3.63 -1.89 2.99
C ALA A 66 4.05 -3.32 2.56
N VAL A 67 3.10 -4.26 2.53
CA VAL A 67 3.39 -5.66 2.19
C VAL A 67 3.31 -5.82 0.67
N THR A 68 4.24 -5.21 -0.04
CA THR A 68 4.27 -5.11 -1.51
C THR A 68 4.07 -6.44 -2.23
N PRO A 69 4.62 -7.60 -1.79
CA PRO A 69 4.36 -8.89 -2.42
C PRO A 69 2.89 -9.35 -2.40
N GLN A 70 2.05 -8.73 -1.57
CA GLN A 70 0.61 -8.98 -1.49
C GLN A 70 -0.22 -7.90 -2.21
N LEU A 71 0.36 -7.18 -3.18
CA LEU A 71 -0.41 -6.29 -4.04
C LEU A 71 -1.60 -7.03 -4.67
N ALA A 72 -2.72 -6.32 -4.82
CA ALA A 72 -3.94 -6.90 -5.37
C ALA A 72 -4.75 -5.85 -6.14
N GLY A 73 -5.56 -6.31 -7.09
CA GLY A 73 -6.60 -5.50 -7.71
C GLY A 73 -7.87 -5.51 -6.85
N ILE A 74 -8.40 -4.33 -6.51
CA ILE A 74 -9.63 -4.18 -5.72
C ILE A 74 -10.62 -3.28 -6.46
N PRO A 75 -11.93 -3.60 -6.51
CA PRO A 75 -12.94 -2.72 -7.08
C PRO A 75 -12.98 -1.35 -6.39
N VAL A 76 -13.07 -0.27 -7.16
CA VAL A 76 -13.09 1.11 -6.63
C VAL A 76 -14.19 1.29 -5.58
N ARG A 77 -15.35 0.64 -5.74
CA ARG A 77 -16.47 0.70 -4.78
C ARG A 77 -16.12 0.19 -3.38
N GLU A 78 -15.09 -0.65 -3.24
CA GLU A 78 -14.62 -1.16 -1.95
C GLU A 78 -13.62 -0.22 -1.29
N LEU A 79 -12.95 0.63 -2.08
CA LEU A 79 -12.05 1.69 -1.62
C LEU A 79 -12.86 2.94 -1.27
N SER A 80 -13.28 2.99 -0.01
CA SER A 80 -14.02 4.10 0.56
C SER A 80 -13.37 4.52 1.87
N SER A 81 -13.62 5.74 2.32
CA SER A 81 -12.93 6.34 3.49
C SER A 81 -11.43 6.53 3.24
N GLN A 82 -11.07 7.52 2.42
CA GLN A 82 -9.69 7.99 2.33
C GLN A 82 -9.24 8.48 3.71
N VAL A 83 -8.04 8.07 4.13
CA VAL A 83 -7.45 8.38 5.43
C VAL A 83 -6.41 9.49 5.30
N GLU A 84 -5.47 9.31 4.36
CA GLU A 84 -4.34 10.20 4.13
C GLU A 84 -3.76 9.95 2.72
N ASN A 85 -2.85 10.79 2.26
CA ASN A 85 -2.10 10.60 1.02
C ASN A 85 -0.61 10.51 1.33
N LEU A 86 0.06 9.48 0.78
CA LEU A 86 1.47 9.19 1.01
C LEU A 86 2.37 9.54 -0.18
N SER A 87 1.99 10.54 -0.99
CA SER A 87 2.80 11.00 -2.13
C SER A 87 4.22 11.43 -1.73
N ASN A 88 4.43 11.84 -0.48
CA ASN A 88 5.75 12.18 0.04
C ASN A 88 6.71 10.97 0.11
N PHE A 89 6.17 9.74 0.15
CA PHE A 89 6.92 8.48 0.16
C PHE A 89 6.95 7.81 -1.22
N ARG A 90 6.69 8.59 -2.28
CA ARG A 90 6.64 8.10 -3.67
C ARG A 90 7.89 7.32 -4.05
N THR A 91 9.06 7.78 -3.66
CA THR A 91 10.34 7.15 -4.02
C THR A 91 10.42 5.75 -3.45
N GLU A 92 10.10 5.59 -2.16
CA GLU A 92 10.14 4.33 -1.43
C GLU A 92 9.08 3.35 -1.97
N ILE A 93 7.87 3.84 -2.24
CA ILE A 93 6.78 3.02 -2.79
C ILE A 93 7.14 2.51 -4.18
N LEU A 94 7.68 3.37 -5.05
CA LEU A 94 8.07 2.97 -6.41
C LEU A 94 9.27 2.04 -6.42
N ALA A 95 10.27 2.25 -5.55
CA ALA A 95 11.39 1.34 -5.41
C ALA A 95 10.94 -0.05 -4.97
N ALA A 96 9.99 -0.15 -4.02
CA ALA A 96 9.44 -1.44 -3.61
C ALA A 96 8.70 -2.17 -4.75
N LEU A 97 7.95 -1.42 -5.58
CA LEU A 97 7.26 -1.98 -6.75
C LEU A 97 8.23 -2.41 -7.84
N ASP A 98 9.28 -1.61 -8.09
CA ASP A 98 10.33 -1.95 -9.06
C ASP A 98 11.07 -3.22 -8.62
N LEU A 99 11.51 -3.29 -7.37
CA LEU A 99 12.15 -4.48 -6.81
C LEU A 99 11.24 -5.72 -6.90
N LEU A 100 9.93 -5.57 -6.69
CA LEU A 100 8.99 -6.68 -6.84
C LEU A 100 8.87 -7.15 -8.30
N ILE A 101 8.82 -6.23 -9.26
CA ILE A 101 8.46 -6.52 -10.67
C ILE A 101 9.71 -6.85 -11.50
N THR A 102 10.76 -6.06 -11.34
CA THR A 102 11.98 -6.09 -12.16
C THR A 102 13.19 -6.64 -11.39
N GLY A 103 13.15 -6.60 -10.06
CA GLY A 103 14.26 -7.05 -9.21
C GLY A 103 15.39 -6.02 -9.03
N VAL A 104 15.14 -4.76 -9.39
CA VAL A 104 16.11 -3.63 -9.33
C VAL A 104 15.92 -2.80 -8.06
#